data_AF-A0A3D5PCV3-F1
#
_entry.id   AF-A0A3D5PCV3-F1
#
_cell.length_a   1.000
_cell.length_b   1.000
_cell.length_c   1.000
_cell.angle_alpha   90.00
_cell.angle_beta   90.00
_cell.angle_gamma   90.00
#
_symmetry.space_group_name_H-M   'P 1'
#
loop_
_entity.id
_entity.type
_entity.pdbx_description
1 polymer ?
#
loop_
_entity_poly.entity_id
_entity_poly.type
_entity_poly.pdbx_seq_one_letter_code
_entity_poly.pdbx_strand_id
1 'polypeptide(L)'
;MRQEKYMSTEVTAHRLKMLMRERNWGVKAFANRIPADKNSVKTWLAGQYYPRYDSLVKVCELLDVSADYVVGLSDGRGSGGRLSVPLNRLKFNYILRVKELLESKGVSEEKYAEMMGVKAATVENWFSGKKFPEMALVVRSARELNCSLDYLLSRKERPD
;
A
#
# COMPACT_ATOMS: atom_id res chain seq x y z
N MET A 1 16.00 -10.68 16.94
CA MET A 1 14.91 -11.09 16.02
C MET A 1 13.52 -10.80 16.61
N ARG A 2 13.30 -9.60 17.17
CA ARG A 2 12.08 -9.25 17.94
C ARG A 2 11.35 -8.02 17.36
N GLN A 3 11.68 -7.61 16.14
CA GLN A 3 11.23 -6.35 15.50
C GLN A 3 10.28 -6.52 14.31
N GLU A 4 10.04 -7.74 13.80
CA GLU A 4 9.08 -7.96 12.68
C GLU A 4 7.62 -8.08 13.13
N LYS A 5 7.35 -8.05 14.44
CA LYS A 5 6.03 -8.35 15.02
C LYS A 5 5.05 -7.17 15.06
N TYR A 6 5.37 -6.03 14.45
CA TYR A 6 4.57 -4.78 14.57
C TYR A 6 4.12 -4.15 13.24
N MET A 7 4.36 -4.78 12.10
CA MET A 7 3.89 -4.28 10.79
C MET A 7 2.83 -5.20 10.22
N SER A 8 1.80 -5.38 11.03
CA SER A 8 0.78 -6.39 10.85
C SER A 8 -0.56 -5.72 10.53
N THR A 9 -1.41 -6.44 9.81
CA THR A 9 -2.74 -6.01 9.38
C THR A 9 -3.62 -5.50 10.53
N GLU A 10 -3.27 -5.80 11.78
CA GLU A 10 -3.85 -5.27 13.01
C GLU A 10 -3.68 -3.75 13.16
N VAL A 11 -2.52 -3.18 12.83
CA VAL A 11 -2.32 -1.71 12.89
C VAL A 11 -3.22 -1.04 11.87
N THR A 12 -3.30 -1.60 10.66
CA THR A 12 -4.23 -1.15 9.63
C THR A 12 -5.67 -1.25 10.12
N ALA A 13 -6.07 -2.38 10.70
CA ALA A 13 -7.40 -2.59 11.24
C ALA A 13 -7.75 -1.55 12.32
N HIS A 14 -6.82 -1.30 13.24
CA HIS A 14 -6.98 -0.33 14.31
C HIS A 14 -7.15 1.09 13.76
N ARG A 15 -6.25 1.53 12.88
CA ARG A 15 -6.28 2.88 12.29
C ARG A 15 -7.53 3.08 11.44
N LEU A 16 -7.96 2.09 10.65
CA LEU A 16 -9.22 2.16 9.92
C LEU A 16 -10.44 2.28 10.85
N LYS A 17 -10.52 1.50 11.93
CA LYS A 17 -11.59 1.63 12.93
C LYS A 17 -11.66 3.03 13.53
N MET A 18 -10.50 3.60 13.89
CA MET A 18 -10.43 4.96 14.43
C MET A 18 -10.93 6.00 13.42
N LEU A 19 -10.41 5.97 12.20
CA LEU A 19 -10.78 6.93 11.15
C LEU A 19 -12.27 6.82 10.78
N MET A 20 -12.82 5.60 10.73
CA MET A 20 -14.26 5.39 10.51
C MET A 20 -15.11 5.97 11.65
N ARG A 21 -14.67 5.81 12.90
CA ARG A 21 -15.38 6.37 14.08
C ARG A 21 -15.40 7.89 14.06
N GLU A 22 -14.30 8.54 13.69
CA GLU A 22 -14.20 10.00 13.56
C GLU A 22 -15.19 10.57 12.55
N ARG A 23 -15.49 9.82 11.49
CA ARG A 23 -16.47 10.20 10.47
C ARG A 23 -17.89 9.71 10.76
N ASN A 24 -18.12 9.05 11.91
CA ASN A 24 -19.37 8.38 12.26
C ASN A 24 -19.86 7.38 11.18
N TRP A 25 -18.94 6.61 10.61
CA TRP A 25 -19.25 5.64 9.55
C TRP A 25 -19.26 4.20 10.06
N GLY A 26 -20.39 3.51 9.84
CA GLY A 26 -20.43 2.05 9.92
C GLY A 26 -19.84 1.37 8.67
N VAL A 27 -19.61 0.05 8.75
CA VAL A 27 -19.02 -0.76 7.66
C VAL A 27 -19.72 -0.56 6.31
N LYS A 28 -21.07 -0.56 6.29
CA LYS A 28 -21.84 -0.35 5.05
C LYS A 28 -21.61 1.04 4.46
N ALA A 29 -21.60 2.08 5.31
CA ALA A 29 -21.39 3.45 4.84
C ALA A 29 -19.98 3.64 4.30
N PHE A 30 -18.97 3.06 4.95
CA PHE A 30 -17.59 3.10 4.49
C PHE A 30 -17.38 2.35 3.17
N ALA A 31 -17.88 1.10 3.06
CA ALA A 31 -17.78 0.31 1.84
C ALA A 31 -18.39 1.02 0.62
N ASN A 32 -19.53 1.71 0.80
CA ASN A 32 -20.19 2.45 -0.27
C ASN A 32 -19.38 3.66 -0.81
N ARG A 33 -18.25 4.02 -0.21
CA ARG A 33 -17.42 5.19 -0.59
C ARG A 33 -16.11 4.80 -1.27
N ILE A 34 -15.80 3.51 -1.35
CA ILE A 34 -14.53 2.98 -1.86
C ILE A 34 -14.79 1.76 -2.77
N PRO A 35 -13.84 1.36 -3.63
CA PRO A 35 -14.00 0.19 -4.50
C PRO A 35 -13.85 -1.14 -3.72
N ALA A 36 -14.70 -1.37 -2.71
CA ALA A 36 -14.71 -2.60 -1.94
C ALA A 36 -16.10 -2.94 -1.39
N ASP A 37 -16.38 -4.24 -1.29
CA ASP A 37 -17.59 -4.73 -0.67
C ASP A 37 -17.47 -4.77 0.88
N LYS A 38 -18.61 -5.00 1.54
CA LYS A 38 -18.68 -5.02 3.01
C LYS A 38 -17.84 -6.15 3.63
N ASN A 39 -17.74 -7.31 2.98
CA ASN A 39 -16.99 -8.43 3.50
C ASN A 39 -15.50 -8.14 3.41
N SER A 40 -15.03 -7.57 2.30
CA SER A 40 -13.66 -7.04 2.20
C SER A 40 -13.35 -6.06 3.34
N VAL A 41 -14.21 -5.08 3.59
CA VAL A 41 -14.01 -4.16 4.73
C VAL A 41 -13.96 -4.90 6.07
N LYS A 42 -14.87 -5.85 6.31
CA LYS A 42 -14.88 -6.62 7.57
C LYS A 42 -13.58 -7.38 7.79
N THR A 43 -13.03 -8.01 6.76
CA THR A 43 -11.77 -8.77 6.90
C THR A 43 -10.58 -7.84 7.16
N TRP A 44 -10.57 -6.63 6.60
CA TRP A 44 -9.57 -5.61 6.95
C TRP A 44 -9.70 -5.16 8.41
N LEU A 45 -10.91 -4.88 8.88
CA LEU A 45 -11.16 -4.49 10.27
C LEU A 45 -10.94 -5.64 11.26
N ALA A 46 -10.96 -6.88 10.80
CA ALA A 46 -10.56 -8.06 11.58
C ALA A 46 -9.04 -8.28 11.58
N GLY A 47 -8.26 -7.47 10.84
CA GLY A 47 -6.81 -7.64 10.73
C GLY A 47 -6.40 -8.86 9.92
N GLN A 48 -7.27 -9.39 9.05
CA GLN A 48 -6.95 -10.58 8.24
C GLN A 48 -6.21 -10.21 6.95
N TYR A 49 -6.57 -9.09 6.33
CA TYR A 49 -6.00 -8.64 5.06
C TYR A 49 -5.80 -7.14 5.02
N TYR A 50 -4.85 -6.69 4.21
CA TYR A 50 -4.75 -5.28 3.81
C TYR A 50 -5.85 -4.91 2.82
N PRO A 51 -6.29 -3.63 2.79
CA PRO A 51 -7.03 -3.09 1.66
C PRO A 51 -6.21 -3.25 0.37
N ARG A 52 -6.85 -3.67 -0.72
CA ARG A 52 -6.23 -3.69 -2.07
C ARG A 52 -5.74 -2.30 -2.43
N TYR A 53 -4.70 -2.19 -3.27
CA TYR A 53 -4.08 -0.92 -3.67
C TYR A 53 -5.10 0.16 -4.08
N ASP A 54 -6.13 -0.18 -4.86
CA ASP A 54 -7.18 0.73 -5.34
C ASP A 54 -8.10 1.22 -4.21
N SER A 55 -8.44 0.32 -3.29
CA SER A 55 -9.18 0.65 -2.08
C SER A 55 -8.34 1.51 -1.15
N LEU A 56 -7.07 1.16 -0.94
CA LEU A 56 -6.18 1.89 -0.05
C LEU A 56 -6.01 3.34 -0.51
N VAL A 57 -5.73 3.57 -1.81
CA VAL A 57 -5.61 4.94 -2.31
C VAL A 57 -6.91 5.72 -2.12
N LYS A 58 -8.08 5.09 -2.36
CA LYS A 58 -9.38 5.76 -2.17
C LYS A 58 -9.69 6.05 -0.70
N VAL A 59 -9.34 5.14 0.19
CA VAL A 59 -9.43 5.34 1.65
C VAL A 59 -8.58 6.54 2.07
N CYS A 60 -7.34 6.62 1.60
CA CYS A 60 -6.41 7.69 1.93
C CYS A 60 -6.90 9.05 1.39
N GLU A 61 -7.45 9.10 0.18
CA GLU A 61 -8.08 10.31 -0.36
C GLU A 61 -9.31 10.75 0.45
N LEU A 62 -10.18 9.80 0.79
CA LEU A 62 -11.45 10.06 1.46
C LEU A 62 -11.26 10.58 2.88
N LEU A 63 -10.24 10.08 3.57
CA LEU A 63 -9.97 10.36 4.97
C LEU A 63 -8.88 11.42 5.18
N ASP A 64 -8.23 11.86 4.09
CA ASP A 64 -7.10 12.79 4.08
C ASP A 64 -5.94 12.35 4.99
N VAL A 65 -5.39 11.18 4.68
CA VAL A 65 -4.27 10.57 5.40
C VAL A 65 -3.25 9.98 4.42
N SER A 66 -2.02 9.76 4.88
CA SER A 66 -1.00 9.02 4.11
C SER A 66 -1.30 7.52 4.08
N ALA A 67 -0.89 6.87 2.98
CA ALA A 67 -0.92 5.41 2.90
C ALA A 67 0.01 4.80 3.95
N ASP A 68 1.17 5.42 4.18
CA ASP A 68 2.16 5.05 5.19
C ASP A 68 1.54 5.01 6.60
N TYR A 69 0.76 6.01 6.97
CA TYR A 69 -0.02 5.99 8.20
C TYR A 69 -1.04 4.87 8.21
N VAL A 70 -1.83 4.66 7.16
CA VAL A 70 -2.85 3.60 7.22
C VAL A 70 -2.23 2.23 7.44
N VAL A 71 -1.10 1.93 6.80
CA VAL A 71 -0.48 0.59 6.86
C VAL A 71 0.50 0.37 8.01
N GLY A 72 0.87 1.41 8.77
CA GLY A 72 1.80 1.27 9.89
C GLY A 72 3.24 1.75 9.62
N LEU A 73 3.56 2.23 8.41
CA LEU A 73 4.92 2.67 8.06
C LEU A 73 5.32 3.99 8.72
N SER A 74 4.34 4.78 9.18
CA SER A 74 4.56 6.03 9.93
C SER A 74 3.53 6.18 11.04
N ASP A 75 3.90 6.83 12.15
CA ASP A 75 2.98 7.17 13.23
C ASP A 75 2.21 8.47 12.99
N GLY A 76 2.77 9.39 12.22
CA GLY A 76 2.10 10.63 11.84
C GLY A 76 1.09 10.37 10.72
N ARG A 77 -0.11 10.97 10.80
CA ARG A 77 -1.13 10.85 9.75
C ARG A 77 -0.59 11.23 8.37
N GLY A 78 0.14 12.35 8.30
CA GLY A 78 0.59 12.94 7.04
C GLY A 78 -0.58 13.20 6.08
N SER A 79 -0.27 13.69 4.88
CA SER A 79 -1.22 13.75 3.77
C SER A 79 -0.55 13.13 2.55
N GLY A 80 -1.17 12.09 2.01
CA GLY A 80 -0.63 11.41 0.83
C GLY A 80 -0.83 12.19 -0.47
N GLY A 81 -1.60 13.29 -0.49
CA GLY A 81 -2.02 13.96 -1.73
C GLY A 81 -3.18 13.25 -2.43
N ARG A 82 -3.53 13.71 -3.62
CA ARG A 82 -4.49 13.03 -4.52
C ARG A 82 -3.72 12.12 -5.47
N LEU A 83 -4.40 11.11 -6.02
CA LEU A 83 -3.79 10.26 -7.03
C LEU A 83 -3.34 11.11 -8.25
N SER A 84 -2.06 11.02 -8.60
CA SER A 84 -1.43 11.79 -9.70
C SER A 84 -1.61 11.13 -11.07
N VAL A 85 -2.16 9.92 -11.11
CA VAL A 85 -2.44 9.15 -12.32
C VAL A 85 -3.87 8.59 -12.27
N PRO A 86 -4.52 8.29 -13.41
CA PRO A 86 -5.77 7.54 -13.39
C PRO A 86 -5.63 6.16 -12.71
N LEU A 87 -6.68 5.70 -12.02
CA LEU A 87 -6.64 4.45 -11.25
C LEU A 87 -6.24 3.22 -12.09
N ASN A 88 -6.66 3.17 -13.35
CA ASN A 88 -6.30 2.09 -14.29
C ASN A 88 -4.81 2.11 -14.70
N ARG A 89 -4.08 3.21 -14.47
CA ARG A 89 -2.63 3.33 -14.71
C ARG A 89 -1.78 3.04 -13.47
N LEU A 90 -2.40 2.92 -12.30
CA LEU A 90 -1.69 2.79 -11.02
C LEU A 90 -0.75 1.56 -10.97
N LYS A 91 -1.17 0.41 -11.50
CA LYS A 91 -0.32 -0.79 -11.57
C LYS A 91 0.94 -0.56 -12.40
N PHE A 92 0.77 0.03 -13.58
CA PHE A 92 1.88 0.35 -14.48
C PHE A 92 2.84 1.35 -13.83
N ASN A 93 2.29 2.39 -13.19
CA ASN A 93 3.11 3.42 -12.55
C ASN A 93 3.85 2.89 -11.31
N TYR A 94 3.26 1.99 -10.53
CA TYR A 94 3.95 1.27 -9.46
C TYR A 94 5.18 0.52 -9.99
N ILE A 95 5.04 -0.21 -11.10
CA ILE A 95 6.15 -0.95 -11.71
C ILE A 95 7.27 0.00 -12.13
N LEU A 96 6.94 1.12 -12.80
CA LEU A 96 7.92 2.12 -13.19
C LEU A 96 8.69 2.66 -11.99
N ARG A 97 7.98 3.11 -10.94
CA ARG A 97 8.59 3.70 -9.75
C ARG A 97 9.49 2.72 -9.01
N VAL A 98 9.09 1.44 -8.92
CA VAL A 98 9.94 0.41 -8.33
C VAL A 98 11.21 0.23 -9.18
N LYS A 99 11.10 0.13 -10.51
CA LYS A 99 12.27 -0.02 -11.39
C LYS A 99 13.23 1.17 -11.31
N GLU A 100 12.70 2.39 -11.34
CA GLU A 100 13.49 3.62 -11.19
C GLU A 100 14.23 3.65 -9.84
N LEU A 101 13.57 3.23 -8.76
CA LEU A 101 14.20 3.14 -7.44
C LEU A 101 15.30 2.07 -7.41
N LEU A 102 15.07 0.91 -8.03
CA LEU A 102 16.07 -0.15 -8.12
C LEU A 102 17.33 0.32 -8.88
N GLU A 103 17.14 0.96 -10.03
CA GLU A 103 18.22 1.51 -10.84
C GLU A 103 19.00 2.59 -10.07
N SER A 104 18.30 3.55 -9.46
CA SER A 104 18.94 4.64 -8.70
C SER A 104 19.76 4.15 -7.50
N LYS A 105 19.44 2.96 -6.97
CA LYS A 105 20.12 2.33 -5.83
C LYS A 105 21.13 1.25 -6.25
N GLY A 106 21.27 0.97 -7.55
CA GLY A 106 22.13 -0.11 -8.05
C GLY A 106 21.68 -1.51 -7.59
N VAL A 107 20.38 -1.72 -7.37
CA VAL A 107 19.80 -3.00 -6.92
C VAL A 107 19.26 -3.76 -8.12
N SER A 108 19.72 -5.01 -8.33
CA SER A 108 19.21 -5.85 -9.41
C SER A 108 17.82 -6.40 -9.11
N GLU A 109 17.08 -6.83 -10.14
CA GLU A 109 15.74 -7.43 -9.97
C GLU A 109 15.81 -8.74 -9.16
N GLU A 110 16.89 -9.51 -9.28
CA GLU A 110 17.17 -10.69 -8.47
C GLU A 110 17.38 -10.32 -7.02
N LYS A 111 18.18 -9.27 -6.75
CA LYS A 111 18.40 -8.81 -5.38
C LYS A 111 17.11 -8.28 -4.76
N TYR A 112 16.28 -7.59 -5.54
CA TYR A 112 14.96 -7.19 -5.12
C TYR A 112 14.06 -8.40 -4.80
N ALA A 113 14.07 -9.46 -5.62
CA ALA A 113 13.33 -10.68 -5.32
C ALA A 113 13.73 -11.30 -3.97
N GLU A 114 15.04 -11.33 -3.66
CA GLU A 114 15.54 -11.74 -2.34
C GLU A 114 15.03 -10.83 -1.22
N MET A 115 15.12 -9.51 -1.39
CA MET A 115 14.62 -8.51 -0.43
C MET A 115 13.12 -8.69 -0.16
N MET A 116 12.37 -9.11 -1.17
CA MET A 116 10.92 -9.39 -1.08
C MET A 116 10.61 -10.80 -0.54
N GLY A 117 11.60 -11.69 -0.44
CA GLY A 117 11.40 -13.08 -0.02
C GLY A 117 10.63 -13.93 -1.03
N VAL A 118 10.77 -13.65 -2.33
CA VAL A 118 10.09 -14.37 -3.42
C VAL A 118 11.08 -14.86 -4.47
N LYS A 119 10.64 -15.75 -5.36
CA LYS A 119 11.46 -16.19 -6.50
C LYS A 119 11.60 -15.06 -7.53
N ALA A 120 12.72 -14.98 -8.24
CA ALA A 120 12.95 -14.01 -9.33
C ALA A 120 11.82 -14.01 -10.38
N ALA A 121 11.34 -15.20 -10.79
CA ALA A 121 10.21 -15.34 -11.71
C ALA A 121 8.90 -14.68 -11.20
N THR A 122 8.75 -14.49 -9.88
CA THR A 122 7.60 -13.78 -9.29
C THR A 122 7.71 -12.27 -9.56
N VAL A 123 8.90 -11.71 -9.36
CA VAL A 123 9.20 -10.31 -9.70
C VAL A 123 9.08 -10.06 -11.20
N GLU A 124 9.59 -10.96 -12.04
CA GLU A 124 9.45 -10.89 -13.49
C GLU A 124 7.97 -10.82 -13.91
N ASN A 125 7.10 -11.64 -13.29
CA ASN A 125 5.66 -11.59 -13.53
C ASN A 125 5.03 -10.25 -13.10
N TRP A 126 5.56 -9.59 -12.07
CA TRP A 126 5.11 -8.25 -11.68
C TRP A 126 5.57 -7.20 -12.69
N PHE A 127 6.84 -7.23 -13.06
CA PHE A 127 7.46 -6.22 -13.90
C PHE A 127 7.08 -6.32 -15.39
N SER A 128 6.66 -7.50 -15.83
CA SER A 128 5.99 -7.69 -17.13
C SER A 128 4.50 -7.33 -17.11
N GLY A 129 3.94 -6.96 -15.96
CA GLY A 129 2.52 -6.63 -15.81
C GLY A 129 1.56 -7.82 -15.84
N LYS A 130 2.06 -9.06 -15.95
CA LYS A 130 1.26 -10.29 -15.93
C LYS A 130 0.51 -10.48 -14.61
N LYS A 131 1.14 -10.08 -13.51
CA LYS A 131 0.57 -10.12 -12.15
C LYS A 131 0.85 -8.80 -11.43
N PHE A 132 0.14 -8.57 -10.33
CA PHE A 132 0.43 -7.46 -9.42
C PHE A 132 0.79 -8.05 -8.05
N PRO A 133 1.76 -7.47 -7.31
CA PRO A 133 2.10 -7.95 -5.98
C PRO A 133 0.91 -7.88 -5.01
N GLU A 134 0.88 -8.78 -4.05
CA GLU A 134 -0.03 -8.62 -2.91
C GLU A 134 0.34 -7.40 -2.09
N MET A 135 -0.63 -6.81 -1.40
CA MET A 135 -0.41 -5.56 -0.67
C MET A 135 0.65 -5.67 0.43
N ALA A 136 0.80 -6.82 1.08
CA ALA A 136 1.90 -7.04 2.02
C ALA A 136 3.27 -6.87 1.35
N LEU A 137 3.41 -7.30 0.10
CA LEU A 137 4.62 -7.12 -0.70
C LEU A 137 4.75 -5.66 -1.17
N VAL A 138 3.66 -4.99 -1.56
CA VAL A 138 3.73 -3.54 -1.89
C VAL A 138 4.21 -2.71 -0.68
N VAL A 139 3.70 -2.98 0.52
CA VAL A 139 4.13 -2.34 1.78
C VAL A 139 5.60 -2.64 2.06
N ARG A 140 6.02 -3.90 1.88
CA ARG A 140 7.42 -4.30 2.04
C ARG A 140 8.33 -3.59 1.02
N SER A 141 7.91 -3.40 -0.23
CA SER A 141 8.68 -2.64 -1.21
C SER A 141 8.98 -1.22 -0.73
N ALA A 142 7.99 -0.52 -0.16
CA ALA A 142 8.17 0.83 0.37
C ALA A 142 9.27 0.85 1.45
N ARG A 143 9.20 -0.11 2.38
CA ARG A 143 10.20 -0.29 3.44
C ARG A 143 11.59 -0.59 2.90
N GLU A 144 11.72 -1.63 2.07
CA GLU A 144 13.01 -2.13 1.58
C GLU A 144 13.69 -1.13 0.63
N LEU A 145 12.90 -0.36 -0.13
CA LEU A 145 13.40 0.70 -1.00
C LEU A 145 13.52 2.06 -0.30
N ASN A 146 13.19 2.13 1.00
CA ASN A 146 13.23 3.34 1.82
C ASN A 146 12.53 4.54 1.15
N CYS A 147 11.25 4.38 0.83
CA CYS A 147 10.41 5.42 0.24
C CYS A 147 8.98 5.33 0.79
N SER A 148 8.18 6.40 0.71
CA SER A 148 6.78 6.32 1.10
C SER A 148 5.96 5.37 0.22
N LEU A 149 4.98 4.73 0.85
CA LEU A 149 3.94 4.01 0.14
C LEU A 149 3.09 4.96 -0.71
N ASP A 150 2.87 6.20 -0.27
CA ASP A 150 2.24 7.22 -1.11
C ASP A 150 3.02 7.51 -2.40
N TYR A 151 4.36 7.49 -2.37
CA TYR A 151 5.15 7.51 -3.60
C TYR A 151 4.91 6.24 -4.42
N LEU A 152 5.06 5.03 -3.89
CA LEU A 152 4.83 3.84 -4.72
C LEU A 152 3.41 3.75 -5.31
N LEU A 153 2.42 4.31 -4.62
CA LEU A 153 1.01 4.33 -5.03
C LEU A 153 0.58 5.62 -5.74
N SER A 154 1.51 6.40 -6.29
CA SER A 154 1.20 7.56 -7.16
C SER A 154 0.35 8.63 -6.50
N ARG A 155 0.51 8.81 -5.18
CA ARG A 155 -0.15 9.88 -4.42
C ARG A 155 0.84 11.01 -4.10
N LYS A 156 2.14 10.70 -4.07
CA LYS A 156 3.24 11.68 -3.98
C LYS A 156 4.07 11.71 -5.26
N GLU A 157 4.54 12.89 -5.69
CA GLU A 157 5.30 13.02 -6.95
C GLU A 157 6.73 12.48 -6.86
N ARG A 158 7.41 12.74 -5.74
CA ARG A 158 8.83 12.40 -5.53
C ARG A 158 9.00 11.39 -4.41
N PRO A 159 10.02 10.51 -4.47
CA PRO A 159 10.40 9.69 -3.34
C PRO A 159 10.89 10.57 -2.17
N ASP A 160 10.79 10.04 -0.95
CA ASP A 160 11.34 10.68 0.28
C ASP A 160 12.86 10.66 0.31
#